data_AF-A0AAU0L5A7-F1
#
_entry.id   AF-A0AAU0L5A7-F1
#
_cell.length_a   1.000
_cell.length_b   1.000
_cell.length_c   1.000
_cell.angle_alpha   90.00
_cell.angle_beta   90.00
_cell.angle_gamma   90.00
#
_symmetry.space_group_name_H-M   'P 1'
#
loop_
_entity.id
_entity.type
_entity.pdbx_description
1 polymer ?
#
loop_
_entity_poly.entity_id
_entity_poly.type
_entity_poly.pdbx_seq_one_letter_code
_entity_poly.pdbx_strand_id
1 'polypeptide(L)'
;MLVTLAALLLGLAVIALILGLIQPKWVLIGNGHKTRAKVLLIYSLVFVIGIILNVIALPSSFEAGKKALSDKNYEYAIIKLESIPSNDKHYNEAQALLKQARLLLWPSKLEAAKKANTEHQYAQVIQLLNDYPKKEEGYTEASQLIAVANAELEEQQKQKMRKLLPKKRMQHMLKQRKNEKKHCLTIQNAIAKTLLRL
;
A
#
# COMPACT_ATOMS: atom_id res chain seq x y z
N MET A 1 19.20 -6.20 -23.17
CA MET A 1 19.82 -7.34 -23.88
C MET A 1 20.23 -8.45 -22.93
N LEU A 2 21.07 -8.21 -21.91
CA LEU A 2 21.52 -9.26 -20.98
C LEU A 2 20.40 -9.82 -20.09
N VAL A 3 19.54 -8.94 -19.56
CA VAL A 3 18.38 -9.32 -18.72
C VAL A 3 17.35 -10.16 -19.48
N THR A 4 17.09 -9.83 -20.74
CA THR A 4 16.18 -10.58 -21.62
C THR A 4 16.72 -11.97 -21.98
N LEU A 5 18.03 -12.10 -22.17
CA LEU A 5 18.71 -13.39 -22.38
C LEU A 5 18.70 -14.26 -21.10
N ALA A 6 18.91 -13.65 -19.94
CA ALA A 6 18.85 -14.34 -18.65
C ALA A 6 17.43 -14.86 -18.35
N ALA A 7 16.40 -14.06 -18.63
CA ALA A 7 15.00 -14.48 -18.49
C ALA A 7 14.64 -15.64 -19.43
N LEU A 8 15.13 -15.61 -20.68
CA LEU A 8 14.93 -16.69 -21.64
C LEU A 8 15.61 -18.00 -21.20
N LEU A 9 16.85 -17.91 -20.71
CA LEU A 9 17.61 -19.06 -20.19
C LEU A 9 16.96 -19.66 -18.94
N LEU A 10 16.45 -18.83 -18.03
CA LEU A 10 15.68 -19.29 -16.87
C LEU A 10 14.39 -20.00 -17.29
N GLY A 11 13.66 -19.45 -18.27
CA GLY A 11 12.47 -20.10 -18.83
C GLY A 11 12.77 -21.48 -19.43
N LEU A 12 13.86 -21.60 -20.20
CA LEU A 12 14.31 -22.89 -20.75
C LEU A 12 14.76 -23.86 -19.66
N ALA A 13 15.41 -23.38 -18.60
CA ALA A 13 15.81 -24.21 -17.47
C ALA A 13 14.61 -24.80 -16.71
N VAL A 14 13.52 -24.02 -16.56
CA VAL A 14 12.27 -24.51 -15.96
C VAL A 14 11.60 -25.56 -16.84
N ILE A 15 11.55 -25.36 -18.16
CA ILE A 15 11.01 -26.35 -19.10
C ILE A 15 11.82 -27.65 -19.05
N ALA A 16 13.16 -27.55 -19.03
CA ALA A 16 14.05 -28.69 -18.90
C ALA A 16 13.91 -29.41 -17.54
N LEU A 17 13.66 -28.69 -16.44
CA LEU A 17 13.35 -29.29 -15.14
C LEU A 17 12.05 -30.12 -15.20
N ILE A 18 10.99 -29.58 -15.79
CA ILE A 18 9.70 -30.27 -15.93
C ILE A 18 9.86 -31.53 -16.78
N LEU A 19 10.51 -31.42 -17.94
CA LEU A 19 10.77 -32.55 -18.83
C LEU A 19 11.67 -33.61 -18.17
N GLY A 20 12.66 -33.19 -17.39
CA GLY A 20 13.59 -34.09 -16.69
C GLY A 20 12.96 -34.81 -15.50
N LEU A 21 11.94 -34.23 -14.85
CA LEU A 21 11.14 -34.91 -13.83
C LEU A 21 10.27 -36.02 -14.43
N ILE A 22 9.68 -35.78 -15.61
CA ILE A 22 8.86 -36.76 -16.34
C ILE A 22 9.74 -37.89 -16.87
N GLN A 23 10.76 -37.56 -17.66
CA GLN A 23 11.75 -38.52 -18.17
C GLN A 23 13.19 -38.00 -18.01
N PRO A 24 13.95 -38.50 -17.02
CA PRO A 24 15.31 -38.01 -16.73
C PRO A 24 16.30 -38.29 -17.86
N LYS A 25 15.96 -39.19 -18.80
CA LYS A 25 16.80 -39.55 -19.95
C LYS A 25 16.98 -38.44 -20.98
N TRP A 26 16.00 -37.54 -21.07
CA TRP A 26 15.94 -36.47 -22.08
C TRP A 26 16.80 -35.27 -21.72
N VAL A 27 17.12 -35.13 -20.43
CA VAL A 27 17.72 -33.92 -19.88
C VAL A 27 19.10 -34.20 -19.28
N LEU A 28 19.34 -35.42 -18.77
CA LEU A 28 20.66 -35.84 -18.30
C LEU A 28 21.50 -36.42 -19.45
N ILE A 29 22.61 -35.76 -19.76
CA ILE A 29 23.61 -36.21 -20.74
C ILE A 29 24.68 -37.04 -20.03
N GLY A 30 24.99 -38.24 -20.54
CA GLY A 30 26.00 -39.17 -19.99
C GLY A 30 25.53 -40.62 -19.82
N ASN A 31 26.48 -41.55 -19.60
CA ASN A 31 26.28 -43.02 -19.54
C ASN A 31 25.91 -43.59 -18.15
N GLY A 32 25.75 -42.75 -17.13
CA GLY A 32 25.39 -43.21 -15.79
C GLY A 32 23.89 -43.45 -15.59
N HIS A 33 23.50 -44.11 -14.48
CA HIS A 33 22.09 -44.26 -14.10
C HIS A 33 21.39 -42.90 -13.99
N LYS A 34 20.39 -42.69 -14.85
CA LYS A 34 19.62 -41.45 -14.97
C LYS A 34 18.40 -41.51 -14.04
N THR A 35 18.47 -40.81 -12.91
CA THR A 35 17.40 -40.79 -11.89
C THR A 35 16.79 -39.40 -11.76
N ARG A 36 15.51 -39.36 -11.36
CA ARG A 36 14.78 -38.10 -11.10
C ARG A 36 15.46 -37.24 -10.02
N ALA A 37 16.05 -37.87 -9.01
CA ALA A 37 16.79 -37.19 -7.95
C ALA A 37 18.03 -36.43 -8.48
N LYS A 38 18.73 -36.95 -9.50
CA LYS A 38 19.87 -36.25 -10.11
C LYS A 38 19.45 -35.01 -10.89
N VAL A 39 18.30 -35.06 -11.58
CA VAL A 39 17.72 -33.89 -12.25
C VAL A 39 17.42 -32.80 -11.24
N LEU A 40 16.76 -33.14 -10.13
CA LEU A 40 16.46 -32.18 -9.07
C LEU A 40 17.72 -31.54 -8.48
N LEU A 41 18.77 -32.33 -8.20
CA LEU A 41 20.04 -31.81 -7.66
C LEU A 41 20.73 -30.83 -8.62
N ILE A 42 20.86 -31.21 -9.90
CA ILE A 42 21.57 -30.38 -10.88
C ILE A 42 20.79 -29.09 -11.16
N TYR A 43 19.48 -29.19 -11.37
CA TYR A 43 18.68 -28.01 -11.69
C TYR A 43 18.39 -27.13 -10.48
N SER A 44 18.35 -27.69 -9.26
CA SER A 44 18.34 -26.89 -8.04
C SER A 44 19.59 -26.01 -7.95
N LEU A 45 20.76 -26.55 -8.28
CA LEU A 45 22.00 -25.77 -8.32
C LEU A 45 21.94 -24.65 -9.38
N VAL A 46 21.45 -24.95 -10.58
CA VAL A 46 21.25 -23.94 -11.65
C VAL A 46 20.29 -22.83 -11.21
N PHE A 47 19.23 -23.18 -10.47
CA PHE A 47 18.28 -22.21 -9.95
C PHE A 47 18.92 -21.29 -8.90
N VAL A 48 19.73 -21.85 -7.99
CA VAL A 48 20.49 -21.07 -7.00
C VAL A 48 21.46 -20.11 -7.69
N ILE A 49 22.21 -20.57 -8.68
CA ILE A 49 23.13 -19.72 -9.47
C ILE A 49 22.35 -18.63 -10.21
N GLY A 50 21.19 -18.96 -10.80
CA GLY A 50 20.32 -17.99 -11.48
C GLY A 50 19.76 -16.92 -10.55
N ILE A 51 19.45 -17.25 -9.29
CA ILE A 51 19.05 -16.26 -8.28
C ILE A 51 20.23 -15.33 -7.96
N ILE A 52 21.42 -15.88 -7.71
CA ILE A 52 22.61 -15.09 -7.37
C ILE A 52 22.97 -14.12 -8.50
N LEU A 53 22.96 -14.57 -9.76
CA LEU A 53 23.26 -13.73 -10.92
C LEU A 53 22.21 -12.63 -11.12
N ASN A 54 20.93 -12.90 -10.87
CA ASN A 54 19.90 -11.86 -10.93
C ASN A 54 20.10 -10.79 -9.86
N VAL A 55 20.49 -11.17 -8.64
CA VAL A 55 20.78 -10.20 -7.56
C VAL A 55 21.92 -9.25 -7.94
N ILE A 56 22.96 -9.74 -8.63
CA ILE A 56 24.09 -8.92 -9.11
C ILE A 56 23.67 -8.02 -10.28
N ALA A 57 22.71 -8.46 -11.11
CA ALA A 57 22.21 -7.70 -12.26
C ALA A 57 21.20 -6.61 -11.89
N LEU A 58 20.79 -6.49 -10.61
CA LEU A 58 19.97 -5.36 -10.18
C LEU A 58 20.77 -4.07 -10.36
N PRO A 59 20.18 -3.02 -10.97
CA PRO A 59 20.84 -1.73 -11.03
C PRO A 59 21.20 -1.28 -9.62
N SER A 60 22.39 -0.71 -9.45
CA SER A 60 22.80 -0.15 -8.17
C SER A 60 21.74 0.85 -7.68
N SER A 61 21.60 1.02 -6.36
CA SER A 61 20.66 1.99 -5.80
C SER A 61 20.84 3.39 -6.39
N PHE A 62 22.07 3.74 -6.77
CA PHE A 62 22.39 4.97 -7.48
C PHE A 62 21.74 5.07 -8.87
N GLU A 63 21.95 4.08 -9.73
CA GLU A 63 21.35 4.06 -11.08
C GLU A 63 19.82 4.00 -11.02
N ALA A 64 19.28 3.22 -10.07
CA ALA A 64 17.84 3.15 -9.84
C ALA A 64 17.27 4.51 -9.39
N GLY A 65 17.95 5.21 -8.48
CA GLY A 65 17.56 6.53 -8.00
C GLY A 65 17.64 7.61 -9.09
N LYS A 66 18.70 7.60 -9.88
CA LYS A 66 18.87 8.51 -11.03
C LYS A 66 17.79 8.30 -12.10
N LYS A 67 17.48 7.05 -12.42
CA LYS A 67 16.39 6.73 -13.35
C LYS A 67 15.04 7.20 -12.80
N ALA A 68 14.76 6.94 -11.51
CA ALA A 68 13.52 7.37 -10.86
C ALA A 68 13.34 8.89 -10.88
N LEU A 69 14.43 9.65 -10.71
CA LEU A 69 14.43 11.11 -10.84
C LEU A 69 14.03 11.55 -12.25
N SER A 70 14.60 10.91 -13.28
CA SER A 70 14.26 11.17 -14.68
C SER A 70 12.81 10.81 -15.00
N ASP A 71 12.30 9.73 -14.40
CA ASP A 71 10.92 9.27 -14.56
C ASP A 71 9.92 10.13 -13.73
N LYS A 72 10.38 11.22 -13.09
CA LYS A 72 9.62 12.09 -12.18
C LYS A 72 9.00 11.38 -10.98
N ASN A 73 9.48 10.18 -10.67
CA ASN A 73 9.10 9.45 -9.47
C ASN A 73 10.01 9.85 -8.31
N TYR A 74 9.80 11.06 -7.81
CA TYR A 74 10.68 11.69 -6.82
C TYR A 74 10.68 10.95 -5.47
N GLU A 75 9.55 10.38 -5.05
CA GLU A 75 9.48 9.57 -3.81
C GLU A 75 10.41 8.36 -3.89
N TYR A 76 10.32 7.60 -4.99
CA TYR A 76 11.17 6.43 -5.20
C TYR A 76 12.65 6.83 -5.39
N ALA A 77 12.90 7.96 -6.06
CA ALA A 77 14.24 8.52 -6.20
C ALA A 77 14.86 8.83 -4.84
N ILE A 78 14.14 9.50 -3.94
CA ILE A 78 14.62 9.82 -2.58
C ILE A 78 14.95 8.53 -1.83
N ILE A 79 14.05 7.54 -1.81
CA ILE A 79 14.28 6.27 -1.11
C ILE A 79 15.56 5.58 -1.59
N LYS A 80 15.79 5.55 -2.91
CA LYS A 80 16.96 4.90 -3.48
C LYS A 80 18.25 5.68 -3.25
N LEU A 81 18.22 7.01 -3.43
CA LEU A 81 19.39 7.86 -3.24
C LEU A 81 19.79 7.98 -1.75
N GLU A 82 18.82 7.97 -0.83
CA GLU A 82 19.08 8.03 0.62
C GLU A 82 19.67 6.73 1.16
N SER A 83 19.41 5.60 0.48
CA SER A 83 19.98 4.29 0.84
C SER A 83 21.47 4.14 0.53
N ILE A 84 22.09 5.12 -0.14
CA ILE A 84 23.48 5.06 -0.57
C ILE A 84 24.40 5.39 0.62
N PRO A 85 25.30 4.48 1.01
CA PRO A 85 26.15 4.68 2.17
C PRO A 85 27.24 5.73 1.91
N SER A 86 27.70 6.38 2.97
CA SER A 86 28.68 7.47 2.89
C SER A 86 30.06 7.07 2.35
N ASN A 87 30.36 5.77 2.31
CA ASN A 87 31.59 5.21 1.74
C ASN A 87 31.47 4.85 0.25
N ASP A 88 30.29 5.01 -0.37
CA ASP A 88 30.09 4.73 -1.79
C ASP A 88 30.74 5.81 -2.65
N LYS A 89 31.35 5.41 -3.78
CA LYS A 89 31.97 6.33 -4.74
C LYS A 89 30.98 7.35 -5.33
N HIS A 90 29.69 7.01 -5.37
CA HIS A 90 28.62 7.87 -5.87
C HIS A 90 27.92 8.67 -4.77
N TYR A 91 28.36 8.60 -3.51
CA TYR A 91 27.66 9.24 -2.40
C TYR A 91 27.46 10.75 -2.60
N ASN A 92 28.49 11.48 -3.01
CA ASN A 92 28.39 12.93 -3.20
C ASN A 92 27.40 13.31 -4.32
N GLU A 93 27.41 12.55 -5.42
CA GLU A 93 26.47 12.73 -6.52
C GLU A 93 25.04 12.36 -6.11
N ALA A 94 24.90 11.26 -5.35
CA ALA A 94 23.62 10.84 -4.78
C ALA A 94 23.02 11.91 -3.87
N GLN A 95 23.83 12.55 -3.02
CA GLN A 95 23.38 13.64 -2.15
C GLN A 95 22.92 14.87 -2.95
N ALA A 96 23.60 15.20 -4.05
CA ALA A 96 23.17 16.27 -4.95
C ALA A 96 21.82 15.96 -5.61
N LEU A 97 21.66 14.74 -6.15
CA LEU A 97 20.41 14.29 -6.77
C LEU A 97 19.28 14.17 -5.75
N LEU A 98 19.58 13.75 -4.52
CA LEU A 98 18.61 13.66 -3.43
C LEU A 98 18.09 15.04 -3.04
N LYS A 99 18.97 16.05 -2.96
CA LYS A 99 18.53 17.45 -2.75
C LYS A 99 17.62 17.91 -3.89
N GLN A 100 17.98 17.62 -5.14
CA GLN A 100 17.14 17.97 -6.29
C GLN A 100 15.76 17.30 -6.24
N ALA A 101 15.70 16.01 -5.89
CA ALA A 101 14.45 15.28 -5.75
C ALA A 101 13.54 15.90 -4.68
N ARG A 102 14.11 16.28 -3.53
CA ARG A 102 13.38 16.92 -2.42
C ARG A 102 12.85 18.30 -2.80
N LEU A 103 13.68 19.11 -3.48
CA LEU A 103 13.27 20.42 -3.99
C LEU A 103 12.11 20.37 -4.98
N LEU A 104 11.94 19.25 -5.70
CA LEU A 104 10.83 19.08 -6.64
C LEU A 104 9.59 18.46 -5.98
N LEU A 105 9.78 17.51 -5.06
CA LEU A 105 8.68 16.78 -4.45
C LEU A 105 7.89 17.63 -3.45
N TRP A 106 8.57 18.22 -2.47
CA TRP A 106 7.90 18.79 -1.30
C TRP A 106 7.11 20.05 -1.60
N PRO A 107 7.62 21.02 -2.39
CA PRO A 107 6.83 22.17 -2.81
C PRO A 107 5.60 21.76 -3.62
N SER A 108 5.71 20.74 -4.47
CA SER A 108 4.58 20.23 -5.25
C SER A 108 3.51 19.59 -4.35
N LYS A 109 3.90 18.79 -3.36
CA LYS A 109 2.98 18.22 -2.35
C LYS A 109 2.31 19.31 -1.52
N LEU A 110 3.06 20.35 -1.13
CA LEU A 110 2.55 21.48 -0.35
C LEU A 110 1.49 22.26 -1.13
N GLU A 111 1.74 22.59 -2.40
CA GLU A 111 0.77 23.28 -3.24
C GLU A 111 -0.49 22.42 -3.52
N ALA A 112 -0.31 21.11 -3.75
CA ALA A 112 -1.44 20.19 -3.88
C ALA A 112 -2.28 20.12 -2.59
N ALA A 113 -1.62 20.14 -1.43
CA ALA A 113 -2.30 20.15 -0.14
C ALA A 113 -3.03 21.47 0.13
N LYS A 114 -2.47 22.63 -0.25
CA LYS A 114 -3.18 23.91 -0.20
C LYS A 114 -4.46 23.88 -1.03
N LYS A 115 -4.39 23.36 -2.26
CA LYS A 115 -5.57 23.19 -3.12
C LYS A 115 -6.60 22.26 -2.46
N ALA A 116 -6.19 21.08 -1.99
CA ALA A 116 -7.08 20.15 -1.28
C ALA A 116 -7.72 20.79 -0.03
N ASN A 117 -6.99 21.65 0.69
CA ASN A 117 -7.52 22.40 1.82
C ASN A 117 -8.61 23.40 1.40
N THR A 118 -8.41 24.14 0.30
CA THR A 118 -9.46 25.03 -0.25
C THR A 118 -10.70 24.27 -0.73
N GLU A 119 -10.51 23.04 -1.23
CA GLU A 119 -11.59 22.14 -1.64
C GLU A 119 -12.22 21.36 -0.46
N HIS A 120 -11.83 21.67 0.79
CA HIS A 120 -12.30 21.01 2.02
C HIS A 120 -12.04 19.48 2.04
N GLN A 121 -11.05 19.01 1.28
CA GLN A 121 -10.62 17.62 1.21
C GLN A 121 -9.54 17.34 2.27
N TYR A 122 -9.89 17.58 3.54
CA TYR A 122 -8.95 17.55 4.67
C TYR A 122 -8.22 16.22 4.85
N ALA A 123 -8.85 15.09 4.53
CA ALA A 123 -8.18 13.78 4.57
C ALA A 123 -7.02 13.69 3.57
N GLN A 124 -7.17 14.31 2.39
CA GLN A 124 -6.14 14.35 1.36
C GLN A 124 -4.99 15.29 1.75
N VAL A 125 -5.29 16.42 2.42
CA VAL A 125 -4.27 17.31 2.99
C VAL A 125 -3.34 16.54 3.93
N ILE A 126 -3.92 15.76 4.85
CA ILE A 126 -3.14 14.94 5.79
C ILE A 126 -2.34 13.90 5.03
N GLN A 127 -2.94 13.18 4.08
CA GLN A 127 -2.24 12.15 3.31
C GLN A 127 -1.04 12.70 2.53
N LEU A 128 -1.16 13.89 1.95
CA LEU A 128 -0.10 14.54 1.17
C LEU A 128 1.05 15.06 2.02
N LEU A 129 0.81 15.41 3.29
CA LEU A 129 1.78 16.11 4.14
C LEU A 129 2.25 15.29 5.35
N ASN A 130 1.69 14.11 5.61
CA ASN A 130 2.03 13.31 6.79
C ASN A 130 3.52 12.88 6.83
N ASP A 131 4.13 12.72 5.65
CA ASP A 131 5.55 12.40 5.49
C ASP A 131 6.44 13.64 5.30
N TYR A 132 5.90 14.85 5.46
CA TYR A 132 6.65 16.09 5.23
C TYR A 132 7.82 16.23 6.24
N PRO A 133 9.06 16.22 5.78
CA PRO A 133 10.24 16.20 6.64
C PRO A 133 10.46 17.56 7.34
N LYS A 134 10.83 17.49 8.61
CA LYS A 134 11.07 18.67 9.49
C LYS A 134 12.18 19.61 9.01
N LYS A 135 13.08 19.10 8.16
CA LYS A 135 14.27 19.82 7.69
C LYS A 135 14.01 20.60 6.41
N GLU A 136 12.88 20.39 5.75
CA GLU A 136 12.55 21.06 4.49
C GLU A 136 11.88 22.39 4.73
N GLU A 137 12.11 23.32 3.81
CA GLU A 137 11.40 24.59 3.77
C GLU A 137 9.91 24.34 3.61
N GLY A 138 9.08 25.14 4.30
CA GLY A 138 7.62 24.96 4.31
C GLY A 138 7.09 23.96 5.34
N TYR A 139 7.93 23.29 6.15
CA TYR A 139 7.45 22.39 7.21
C TYR A 139 6.47 23.08 8.18
N THR A 140 6.74 24.34 8.56
CA THR A 140 5.83 25.12 9.42
C THR A 140 4.46 25.30 8.78
N GLU A 141 4.42 25.61 7.48
CA GLU A 141 3.16 25.74 6.74
C GLU A 141 2.44 24.40 6.60
N ALA A 142 3.19 23.33 6.25
CA ALA A 142 2.65 21.98 6.13
C ALA A 142 2.03 21.49 7.45
N SER A 143 2.73 21.72 8.57
CA SER A 143 2.24 21.33 9.89
C SER A 143 0.99 22.12 10.32
N GLN A 144 0.91 23.40 9.98
CA GLN A 144 -0.31 24.19 10.20
C GLN A 144 -1.48 23.67 9.38
N LEU A 145 -1.27 23.36 8.10
CA LEU A 145 -2.31 22.77 7.24
C LEU A 145 -2.82 21.44 7.77
N ILE A 146 -1.92 20.57 8.25
CA ILE A 146 -2.31 19.32 8.90
C ILE A 146 -3.12 19.57 10.18
N ALA A 147 -2.71 20.54 11.01
CA ALA A 147 -3.43 20.87 12.24
C ALA A 147 -4.86 21.36 11.95
N VAL A 148 -5.02 22.25 10.97
CA VAL A 148 -6.33 22.72 10.51
C VAL A 148 -7.16 21.57 9.95
N ALA A 149 -6.60 20.74 9.09
CA ALA A 149 -7.31 19.60 8.49
C ALA A 149 -7.79 18.59 9.55
N ASN A 150 -6.99 18.31 10.58
CA ASN A 150 -7.39 17.45 11.69
C ASN A 150 -8.54 18.05 12.51
N ALA A 151 -8.46 19.35 12.83
CA ALA A 151 -9.50 20.03 13.59
C ALA A 151 -10.85 20.03 12.85
N GLU A 152 -10.82 20.31 11.54
CA GLU A 152 -12.02 20.31 10.68
C GLU A 152 -12.63 18.91 10.54
N LEU A 153 -11.80 17.87 10.42
CA LEU A 153 -12.30 16.49 10.39
C LEU A 153 -12.98 16.09 11.70
N GLU A 154 -12.41 16.48 12.85
CA GLU A 154 -13.03 16.26 14.15
C GLU A 154 -14.36 17.01 14.27
N GLU A 155 -14.41 18.28 13.85
CA GLU A 155 -15.62 19.09 13.83
C GLU A 155 -16.72 18.43 12.98
N GLN A 156 -16.39 17.99 11.76
CA GLN A 156 -17.32 17.30 10.89
C GLN A 156 -17.86 16.01 11.52
N GLN A 157 -17.00 15.24 12.21
CA GLN A 157 -17.44 14.05 12.94
C GLN A 157 -18.35 14.41 14.12
N LYS A 158 -18.00 15.42 14.91
CA LYS A 158 -18.81 15.94 16.03
C LYS A 158 -20.17 16.41 15.52
N GLN A 159 -20.23 17.15 14.42
CA GLN A 159 -21.48 17.60 13.80
C GLN A 159 -22.33 16.44 13.29
N LYS A 160 -21.72 15.45 12.61
CA LYS A 160 -22.42 14.22 12.18
C LYS A 160 -23.03 13.50 13.37
N MET A 161 -22.28 13.34 14.46
CA MET A 161 -22.77 12.71 15.69
C MET A 161 -23.91 13.50 16.34
N ARG A 162 -23.79 14.84 16.43
CA ARG A 162 -24.85 15.73 16.94
C ARG A 162 -26.15 15.64 16.13
N LYS A 163 -26.07 15.43 14.80
CA LYS A 163 -27.26 15.22 13.95
C LYS A 163 -27.83 13.80 14.04
N LEU A 164 -26.99 12.80 14.30
CA LEU A 164 -27.39 11.39 14.37
C LEU A 164 -28.04 11.02 15.71
N LEU A 165 -27.55 11.58 16.82
CA LEU A 165 -28.02 11.27 18.18
C LEU A 165 -29.53 11.53 18.36
N PRO A 166 -30.08 12.68 17.96
CA PRO A 166 -31.51 12.98 18.07
C PRO A 166 -32.34 12.04 17.19
N LYS A 167 -31.88 11.76 15.95
CA LYS A 167 -32.56 10.83 15.04
C LYS A 167 -32.65 9.43 15.62
N LYS A 168 -31.55 8.90 16.19
CA LYS A 168 -31.54 7.59 16.86
C LYS A 168 -32.45 7.56 18.09
N ARG A 169 -32.43 8.61 18.93
CA ARG A 169 -33.32 8.73 20.09
C ARG A 169 -34.79 8.77 19.69
N MET A 170 -35.13 9.54 18.66
CA MET A 170 -36.51 9.65 18.16
C MET A 170 -37.02 8.32 17.58
N GLN A 171 -36.16 7.59 16.85
CA GLN A 171 -36.48 6.24 16.38
C GLN A 171 -36.71 5.25 17.53
N HIS A 172 -35.89 5.30 18.58
CA HIS A 172 -36.06 4.46 19.76
C HIS A 172 -37.40 4.74 20.47
N MET A 173 -37.74 6.02 20.69
CA MET A 173 -39.02 6.41 21.28
C MET A 173 -40.22 5.98 20.45
N LEU A 174 -40.15 6.11 19.12
CA LEU A 174 -41.20 5.63 18.22
C LEU A 174 -41.38 4.11 18.30
N LYS A 175 -40.28 3.36 18.44
CA LYS A 175 -40.30 1.90 18.59
C LYS A 175 -40.93 1.48 19.92
N GLN A 176 -40.60 2.18 21.02
CA GLN A 176 -41.21 1.97 22.33
C GLN A 176 -42.71 2.26 22.30
N ARG A 177 -43.15 3.41 21.75
CA ARG A 177 -44.58 3.72 21.62
C ARG A 177 -45.34 2.69 20.80
N LYS A 178 -44.75 2.14 19.74
CA LYS A 178 -45.37 1.06 18.96
C LYS A 178 -45.52 -0.23 19.79
N ASN A 179 -44.53 -0.58 20.60
CA ASN A 179 -44.62 -1.73 21.49
C ASN A 179 -45.67 -1.53 22.59
N GLU A 180 -45.73 -0.35 23.20
CA GLU A 180 -46.75 -0.01 24.20
C GLU A 180 -48.17 -0.08 23.60
N LYS A 181 -48.39 0.48 22.41
CA LYS A 181 -49.68 0.37 21.71
C LYS A 181 -50.06 -1.09 21.43
N LYS A 182 -49.11 -1.92 20.97
CA LYS A 182 -49.35 -3.35 20.76
C LYS A 182 -49.73 -4.06 22.06
N HIS A 183 -49.04 -3.74 23.16
CA HIS A 183 -49.31 -4.36 24.45
C HIS A 183 -50.71 -3.98 24.97
N CYS A 184 -51.09 -2.70 24.86
CA CYS A 184 -52.41 -2.23 25.25
C CYS A 184 -53.54 -2.87 24.43
N LEU A 185 -53.37 -2.99 23.11
CA LEU A 185 -54.30 -3.72 22.22
C LEU A 185 -54.44 -5.19 22.61
N THR A 186 -53.35 -5.83 23.03
CA THR A 186 -53.35 -7.23 23.46
C THR A 186 -54.17 -7.40 24.74
N ILE A 187 -54.03 -6.48 25.70
CA ILE A 187 -54.79 -6.48 26.96
C ILE A 187 -56.28 -6.21 26.69
N GLN A 188 -56.62 -5.23 25.86
CA GLN A 188 -58.02 -4.95 25.50
C GLN A 188 -58.70 -6.16 24.83
N ASN A 189 -58.01 -6.82 23.89
CA ASN A 189 -58.52 -8.03 23.26
C ASN A 189 -58.68 -9.19 24.25
N ALA A 190 -57.76 -9.32 25.22
CA ALA A 190 -57.89 -10.33 26.27
C ALA A 190 -59.13 -10.07 27.14
N ILE A 191 -59.35 -8.83 27.59
CA ILE A 191 -60.52 -8.44 28.40
C ILE A 191 -61.83 -8.66 27.64
N ALA A 192 -61.91 -8.19 26.38
CA ALA A 192 -63.10 -8.37 25.54
C ALA A 192 -63.44 -9.86 25.34
N LYS A 193 -62.43 -10.71 25.18
CA LYS A 193 -62.59 -12.16 25.01
C LYS A 193 -63.06 -12.85 26.29
N THR A 194 -62.68 -12.32 27.46
CA THR A 194 -63.17 -12.82 28.76
C THR A 194 -64.62 -12.39 29.00
N LEU A 195 -64.98 -11.16 28.64
CA LEU A 195 -66.35 -10.64 28.79
C LEU A 195 -67.36 -11.32 27.85
N LEU A 196 -66.94 -11.73 26.63
CA LEU A 196 -67.79 -12.47 25.69
C LEU A 196 -68.01 -13.95 26.06
N ARG A 197 -67.38 -14.46 27.12
CA ARG A 197 -67.53 -15.83 27.61
C ARG A 197 -68.40 -15.94 28.87
N LEU A 198 -68.88 -14.82 29.39
CA LEU A 198 -69.87 -14.70 30.47
C LEU A 198 -71.24 -14.44 29.85
#